data_AF-A0A1X7VN16-F1
#
_entry.id   AF-A0A1X7VN16-F1
#
_cell.length_a   1.000
_cell.length_b   1.000
_cell.length_c   1.000
_cell.angle_alpha   90.00
_cell.angle_beta   90.00
_cell.angle_gamma   90.00
#
_symmetry.space_group_name_H-M   'P 1'
#
loop_
_entity.id
_entity.type
_entity.pdbx_description
1 polymer ?
#
loop_
_entity_poly.entity_id
_entity_poly.type
_entity_poly.pdbx_seq_one_letter_code
_entity_poly.pdbx_strand_id
1 'polypeptide(L)'
;MRLQQLSRAFLPLIGGRGIHCSRVLKRMDVPPPSSILNPLHHEEITLFGPGPTNTAPRVCHASSLQTFGIFNPPMVDLMKEVQEGLRYLFQTKNELTYAVNASGMAGMETALTNLLEPKDRLMSLTNGCWGGIAAEVGERC
;
A
#
# COMPACT_ATOMS: atom_id res chain seq x y z
N MET A 1 30.89 32.11 5.62
CA MET A 1 31.51 32.59 4.35
C MET A 1 32.41 31.52 3.70
N ARG A 2 31.93 30.27 3.49
CA ARG A 2 32.64 29.20 2.76
C ARG A 2 31.68 28.11 2.22
N LEU A 3 30.63 28.49 1.50
CA LEU A 3 29.77 27.55 0.76
C LEU A 3 29.59 27.91 -0.73
N GLN A 4 30.13 29.05 -1.18
CA GLN A 4 30.09 29.46 -2.60
C GLN A 4 31.29 28.98 -3.43
N GLN A 5 32.32 28.37 -2.82
CA GLN A 5 33.54 27.98 -3.55
C GLN A 5 33.51 26.55 -4.14
N LEU A 6 32.56 25.70 -3.76
CA LEU A 6 32.47 24.33 -4.31
C LEU A 6 31.64 24.22 -5.60
N SER A 7 30.96 25.29 -6.02
CA SER A 7 30.15 25.31 -7.25
C SER A 7 30.97 25.46 -8.54
N ARG A 8 32.26 25.77 -8.47
CA ARG A 8 33.09 26.14 -9.64
C ARG A 8 34.13 25.11 -10.07
N ALA A 9 34.20 23.94 -9.43
CA ALA A 9 35.25 22.94 -9.70
C ALA A 9 34.83 21.81 -10.66
N PHE A 10 33.59 21.79 -11.17
CA PHE A 10 33.05 20.68 -11.99
C PHE A 10 32.59 21.07 -13.41
N LEU A 11 33.14 22.14 -13.97
CA LEU A 11 33.09 22.40 -15.41
C LEU A 11 34.54 22.75 -15.83
N PRO A 12 35.29 21.88 -16.54
CA PRO A 12 34.93 21.49 -17.92
C PRO A 12 35.53 20.13 -18.37
N LEU A 13 34.73 19.07 -18.59
CA LEU A 13 35.23 17.83 -19.20
C LEU A 13 34.23 17.11 -20.14
N ILE A 14 33.29 17.85 -20.73
CA ILE A 14 32.44 17.30 -21.81
C ILE A 14 32.41 18.31 -22.95
N GLY A 15 33.39 18.17 -23.85
CA GLY A 15 33.34 18.80 -25.15
C GLY A 15 32.26 18.15 -26.02
N GLY A 16 31.53 18.99 -26.77
CA GLY A 16 30.82 18.59 -27.97
C GLY A 16 29.42 17.99 -27.76
N ARG A 17 28.40 18.79 -28.10
CA ARG A 17 26.96 18.49 -28.13
C ARG A 17 26.29 18.51 -26.76
N GLY A 18 26.15 19.73 -26.22
CA GLY A 18 25.15 19.98 -25.20
C GLY A 18 23.77 19.60 -25.73
N ILE A 19 23.15 18.59 -25.12
CA ILE A 19 21.70 18.43 -25.18
C ILE A 19 21.16 19.67 -24.49
N HIS A 20 20.89 20.70 -25.28
CA HIS A 20 20.28 21.93 -24.83
C HIS A 20 18.82 21.58 -24.50
N CYS A 21 18.58 21.10 -23.28
CA CYS A 21 17.23 20.95 -22.74
C CYS A 21 16.70 22.35 -22.39
N SER A 22 16.53 23.20 -23.42
CA SER A 22 15.92 24.52 -23.32
C SER A 22 14.42 24.49 -23.60
N ARG A 23 13.83 23.29 -23.70
CA ARG A 23 12.41 23.10 -24.00
C ARG A 23 11.71 22.40 -22.85
N VAL A 24 10.69 23.09 -22.34
CA VAL A 24 9.65 22.64 -21.40
C VAL A 24 9.96 22.81 -19.91
N LEU A 25 10.38 24.01 -19.48
CA LEU A 25 9.85 24.54 -18.21
C LEU A 25 8.45 25.09 -18.52
N LYS A 26 7.44 24.20 -18.57
CA LYS A 26 6.05 24.68 -18.49
C LYS A 26 5.93 25.40 -17.16
N ARG A 27 5.48 26.66 -17.17
CA ARG A 27 5.03 27.33 -15.95
C ARG A 27 3.98 26.43 -15.33
N MET A 28 4.19 26.04 -14.08
CA MET A 28 3.19 25.33 -13.32
C MET A 28 2.13 26.36 -12.92
N ASP A 29 0.91 26.17 -13.41
CA ASP A 29 -0.22 27.07 -13.12
C ASP A 29 -0.78 26.84 -11.71
N VAL A 30 -0.48 25.70 -11.11
CA VAL A 30 -0.88 25.35 -9.74
C VAL A 30 0.31 25.59 -8.79
N PRO A 31 0.19 26.52 -7.83
CA PRO A 31 1.24 26.74 -6.84
C PRO A 31 1.32 25.57 -5.86
N PRO A 32 2.50 25.30 -5.23
CA PRO A 32 2.61 24.32 -4.16
C PRO A 32 1.65 24.69 -3.02
N PRO A 33 0.83 23.75 -2.52
CA PRO A 33 -0.08 24.03 -1.43
C PRO A 33 0.73 24.35 -0.17
N SER A 34 0.35 25.41 0.56
CA SER A 34 1.04 25.77 1.81
C SER A 34 0.81 24.75 2.93
N SER A 35 -0.27 23.97 2.86
CA SER A 35 -0.64 22.99 3.89
C SER A 35 0.39 21.87 4.09
N ILE A 36 1.07 21.42 3.03
CA ILE A 36 2.07 20.34 3.11
C ILE A 36 3.41 20.77 3.72
N LEU A 37 3.61 22.08 3.92
CA LEU A 37 4.82 22.62 4.51
C LEU A 37 4.81 22.56 6.04
N ASN A 38 3.62 22.40 6.62
CA ASN A 38 3.47 22.25 8.07
C ASN A 38 3.73 20.79 8.44
N PRO A 39 4.56 20.51 9.47
CA PRO A 39 4.74 19.15 9.96
C PRO A 39 3.40 18.53 10.39
N LEU A 40 3.22 17.25 10.10
CA LEU A 40 2.07 16.50 10.59
C LEU A 40 2.18 16.36 12.11
N HIS A 41 1.22 16.94 12.83
CA HIS A 41 1.04 16.75 14.26
C HIS A 41 -0.30 16.08 14.51
N HIS A 42 -0.30 15.04 15.34
CA HIS A 42 -1.51 14.40 15.84
C HIS A 42 -1.39 14.12 17.34
N GLU A 43 -2.51 14.09 18.04
CA GLU A 43 -2.56 13.59 19.41
C GLU A 43 -2.64 12.06 19.41
N GLU A 44 -2.10 11.42 20.43
CA GLU A 44 -2.27 9.99 20.63
C GLU A 44 -3.70 9.72 21.15
N ILE A 45 -4.50 9.03 20.34
CA ILE A 45 -5.89 8.71 20.66
C ILE A 45 -6.00 7.20 20.90
N THR A 46 -6.59 6.82 22.03
CA THR A 46 -6.97 5.43 22.28
C THR A 46 -8.25 5.08 21.52
N LEU A 47 -8.21 4.01 20.72
CA LEU A 47 -9.28 3.60 19.82
C LEU A 47 -10.11 2.48 20.46
N PHE A 48 -11.31 2.83 20.94
CA PHE A 48 -12.27 1.88 21.51
C PHE A 48 -13.40 1.48 20.56
N GLY A 49 -13.36 1.96 19.31
CA GLY A 49 -14.36 1.62 18.29
C GLY A 49 -14.20 0.20 17.73
N PRO A 50 -15.07 -0.22 16.80
CA PRO A 50 -15.01 -1.54 16.16
C PRO A 50 -13.82 -1.72 15.20
N GLY A 51 -13.07 -0.64 14.94
CA GLY A 51 -11.87 -0.64 14.11
C GLY A 51 -11.56 0.77 13.58
N PRO A 52 -10.28 1.06 13.24
CA PRO A 52 -9.10 0.23 13.51
C PRO A 52 -8.76 0.18 15.01
N THR A 53 -7.80 -0.66 15.40
CA THR A 53 -7.27 -0.75 16.77
C THR A 53 -5.93 -0.04 16.90
N ASN A 54 -5.52 0.31 18.13
CA ASN A 54 -4.18 0.86 18.35
C ASN A 54 -3.09 -0.15 17.96
N THR A 55 -2.13 0.29 17.14
CA THR A 55 -1.05 -0.56 16.64
C THR A 55 -0.02 -0.85 17.72
N ALA A 56 0.40 -2.12 17.85
CA ALA A 56 1.45 -2.50 18.80
C ALA A 56 2.79 -1.83 18.44
N PRO A 57 3.62 -1.38 19.43
CA PRO A 57 4.88 -0.67 19.16
C PRO A 57 5.84 -1.41 18.22
N ARG A 58 5.88 -2.75 18.31
CA ARG A 58 6.68 -3.62 17.43
C ARG A 58 6.30 -3.45 15.95
N VAL A 59 5.02 -3.31 15.66
CA VAL A 59 4.51 -3.16 14.28
C VAL A 59 4.80 -1.75 13.76
N CYS A 60 4.60 -0.71 14.58
CA CYS A 60 4.97 0.66 14.23
C CYS A 60 6.46 0.78 13.88
N HIS A 61 7.33 0.15 14.68
CA HIS A 61 8.77 0.10 14.38
C HIS A 61 9.05 -0.61 13.05
N ALA A 62 8.40 -1.75 12.79
CA ALA A 62 8.56 -2.49 11.54
C ALA A 62 8.15 -1.65 10.30
N SER A 63 7.09 -0.83 10.41
CA SER A 63 6.65 0.07 9.33
C SER A 63 7.62 1.22 9.03
N SER A 64 8.54 1.52 9.95
CA SER A 64 9.57 2.55 9.77
C SER A 64 10.87 2.02 9.16
N LEU A 65 10.96 0.71 8.90
CA LEU A 65 12.13 0.10 8.27
C LEU A 65 12.25 0.52 6.80
N GLN A 66 13.49 0.47 6.30
CA GLN A 66 13.78 0.80 4.91
C GLN A 66 13.02 -0.11 3.95
N THR A 67 12.38 0.48 2.95
CA THR A 67 11.67 -0.27 1.90
C THR A 67 12.66 -1.09 1.08
N PHE A 68 12.29 -2.31 0.72
CA PHE A 68 13.05 -3.18 -0.18
C PHE A 68 12.19 -3.69 -1.34
N GLY A 69 12.83 -4.12 -2.41
CA GLY A 69 12.15 -4.52 -3.63
C GLY A 69 11.30 -5.78 -3.45
N ILE A 70 10.11 -5.78 -4.08
CA ILE A 70 9.13 -6.87 -3.99
C ILE A 70 9.64 -8.22 -4.51
N PHE A 71 10.69 -8.23 -5.34
CA PHE A 71 11.30 -9.44 -5.91
C PHE A 71 12.59 -9.86 -5.20
N ASN A 72 12.98 -9.17 -4.12
CA ASN A 72 14.18 -9.53 -3.37
C ASN A 72 13.94 -10.83 -2.59
N PRO A 73 14.94 -11.72 -2.43
CA PRO A 73 14.77 -12.99 -1.70
C PRO A 73 14.15 -12.85 -0.30
N PRO A 74 14.52 -11.85 0.53
CA PRO A 74 13.88 -11.65 1.84
C PRO A 74 12.37 -11.42 1.77
N MET A 75 11.84 -10.85 0.67
CA MET A 75 10.40 -10.69 0.49
C MET A 75 9.69 -12.03 0.35
N VAL A 76 10.30 -12.95 -0.40
CA VAL A 76 9.74 -14.28 -0.63
C VAL A 76 9.67 -15.07 0.67
N ASP A 77 10.71 -14.99 1.50
CA ASP A 77 10.72 -15.67 2.79
C ASP A 77 9.72 -15.04 3.77
N LEU A 78 9.62 -13.70 3.82
CA LEU A 78 8.59 -13.01 4.59
C LEU A 78 7.18 -13.44 4.16
N MET A 79 6.92 -13.56 2.86
CA MET A 79 5.62 -14.03 2.36
C MET A 79 5.34 -15.45 2.86
N LYS A 80 6.30 -16.37 2.84
CA LYS A 80 6.12 -17.74 3.37
C LYS A 80 5.78 -17.72 4.86
N GLU A 81 6.52 -16.95 5.66
CA GLU A 81 6.25 -16.80 7.10
C GLU A 81 4.83 -16.26 7.35
N VAL A 82 4.39 -15.27 6.57
CA VAL A 82 3.01 -14.76 6.64
C VAL A 82 1.99 -15.84 6.29
N GLN A 83 2.23 -16.64 5.24
CA GLN A 83 1.32 -17.74 4.87
C GLN A 83 1.24 -18.81 5.98
N GLU A 84 2.36 -19.15 6.62
CA GLU A 84 2.39 -20.06 7.77
C GLU A 84 1.61 -19.49 8.96
N GLY A 85 1.82 -18.21 9.26
CA GLY A 85 1.06 -17.50 10.30
C GLY A 85 -0.43 -17.47 10.02
N LEU A 86 -0.85 -17.23 8.77
CA LEU A 86 -2.26 -17.28 8.37
C LEU A 86 -2.84 -18.69 8.51
N ARG A 87 -2.11 -19.74 8.09
CA ARG A 87 -2.55 -21.13 8.28
C ARG A 87 -2.71 -21.48 9.76
N TYR A 88 -1.80 -20.99 10.61
CA TYR A 88 -1.94 -21.12 12.06
C TYR A 88 -3.17 -20.36 12.57
N LEU A 89 -3.38 -19.10 12.20
CA LEU A 89 -4.51 -18.30 12.67
C LEU A 89 -5.87 -18.87 12.24
N PHE A 90 -5.98 -19.32 10.99
CA PHE A 90 -7.20 -19.93 10.46
C PHE A 90 -7.33 -21.43 10.78
N GLN A 91 -6.33 -22.03 11.42
CA GLN A 91 -6.27 -23.47 11.73
C GLN A 91 -6.55 -24.34 10.49
N THR A 92 -5.88 -24.04 9.38
CA THR A 92 -6.07 -24.73 8.09
C THR A 92 -4.77 -25.33 7.57
N LYS A 93 -4.90 -26.40 6.77
CA LYS A 93 -3.81 -27.04 6.02
C LYS A 93 -3.78 -26.64 4.54
N ASN A 94 -4.68 -25.75 4.10
CA ASN A 94 -4.76 -25.34 2.70
C ASN A 94 -3.45 -24.66 2.26
N GLU A 95 -2.77 -25.23 1.28
CA GLU A 95 -1.52 -24.68 0.74
C GLU A 95 -1.76 -23.30 0.10
N LEU A 96 -2.90 -23.15 -0.59
CA LEU A 96 -3.35 -21.86 -1.14
C LEU A 96 -3.94 -20.96 -0.05
N THR A 97 -3.06 -20.45 0.82
CA THR A 97 -3.38 -19.46 1.86
C THR A 97 -2.44 -18.28 1.68
N TYR A 98 -2.97 -17.08 1.43
CA TYR A 98 -2.17 -15.88 1.21
C TYR A 98 -2.92 -14.61 1.62
N ALA A 99 -2.18 -13.51 1.80
CA ALA A 99 -2.76 -12.20 2.07
C ALA A 99 -3.11 -11.48 0.76
N VAL A 100 -4.33 -10.94 0.67
CA VAL A 100 -4.74 -10.04 -0.42
C VAL A 100 -4.20 -8.65 -0.11
N ASN A 101 -3.53 -8.00 -1.07
CA ASN A 101 -2.96 -6.66 -0.90
C ASN A 101 -4.03 -5.57 -1.01
N ALA A 102 -4.98 -5.56 -0.08
CA ALA A 102 -6.08 -4.61 0.00
C ALA A 102 -6.76 -4.67 1.38
N SER A 103 -7.78 -3.85 1.60
CA SER A 103 -8.58 -3.87 2.83
C SER A 103 -9.48 -5.11 2.90
N GLY A 104 -10.14 -5.34 4.04
CA GLY A 104 -11.02 -6.51 4.26
C GLY A 104 -12.12 -6.69 3.21
N MET A 105 -12.65 -5.60 2.64
CA MET A 105 -13.67 -5.65 1.59
C MET A 105 -13.20 -6.38 0.33
N ALA A 106 -11.94 -6.15 -0.05
CA ALA A 106 -11.36 -6.81 -1.20
C ALA A 106 -11.14 -8.31 -0.96
N GLY A 107 -11.07 -8.77 0.31
CA GLY A 107 -11.04 -10.19 0.61
C GLY A 107 -12.34 -10.90 0.22
N MET A 108 -13.49 -10.26 0.50
CA MET A 108 -14.80 -10.75 0.07
C MET A 108 -14.92 -10.76 -1.45
N GLU A 109 -14.53 -9.67 -2.10
CA GLU A 109 -14.57 -9.55 -3.56
C GLU A 109 -13.64 -10.57 -4.24
N THR A 110 -12.42 -10.75 -3.73
CA THR A 110 -11.48 -11.77 -4.22
C THR A 110 -12.10 -13.17 -4.12
N ALA A 111 -12.74 -13.51 -3.00
CA ALA A 111 -13.36 -14.82 -2.84
C ALA A 111 -14.52 -15.02 -3.83
N LEU A 112 -15.44 -14.06 -3.95
CA LEU A 112 -16.61 -14.19 -4.82
C LEU A 112 -16.24 -14.20 -6.31
N THR A 113 -15.40 -13.27 -6.75
CA THR A 113 -15.00 -13.15 -8.17
C THR A 113 -14.17 -14.33 -8.68
N ASN A 114 -13.50 -15.08 -7.81
CA ASN A 114 -12.75 -16.28 -8.19
C ASN A 114 -13.57 -17.57 -8.09
N LEU A 115 -14.70 -17.56 -7.36
CA LEU A 115 -15.52 -18.75 -7.13
C LEU A 115 -16.82 -18.77 -7.93
N LEU A 116 -17.30 -17.62 -8.39
CA LEU A 116 -18.55 -17.49 -9.14
C LEU A 116 -18.27 -17.25 -10.62
N GLU A 117 -19.04 -17.94 -11.47
CA GLU A 117 -19.15 -17.65 -12.89
C GLU A 117 -20.53 -17.05 -13.22
N PRO A 118 -20.67 -16.38 -14.39
CA PRO A 118 -21.97 -15.87 -14.81
C PRO A 118 -23.04 -16.98 -14.85
N LYS A 119 -24.18 -16.71 -14.19
CA LYS A 119 -25.33 -17.61 -13.99
C LYS A 119 -25.22 -18.60 -12.82
N ASP A 120 -24.15 -18.56 -12.04
CA ASP A 120 -24.11 -19.27 -10.77
C ASP A 120 -25.13 -18.72 -9.77
N ARG A 121 -25.51 -19.57 -8.81
CA ARG A 121 -26.45 -19.19 -7.74
C ARG A 121 -25.69 -18.98 -6.45
N LEU A 122 -25.68 -17.74 -5.97
CA LEU A 122 -25.16 -17.36 -4.65
C LEU A 122 -26.31 -17.25 -3.65
N MET A 123 -26.13 -17.83 -2.45
CA MET A 123 -27.00 -17.58 -1.30
C MET A 123 -26.27 -16.68 -0.30
N SER A 124 -26.73 -15.43 -0.14
CA SER A 124 -26.22 -14.52 0.89
C SER A 124 -27.20 -14.37 2.05
N LEU A 125 -26.77 -14.71 3.26
CA LEU A 125 -27.54 -14.51 4.49
C LEU A 125 -27.32 -13.09 5.03
N THR A 126 -28.34 -12.23 4.88
CA THR A 126 -28.26 -10.83 5.32
C THR A 126 -28.75 -10.68 6.76
N ASN A 127 -27.84 -10.89 7.72
CA ASN A 127 -28.07 -10.65 9.15
C ASN A 127 -27.38 -9.37 9.68
N GLY A 128 -26.91 -8.51 8.77
CA GLY A 128 -26.16 -7.29 9.04
C GLY A 128 -25.68 -6.66 7.73
N CYS A 129 -24.84 -5.63 7.81
CA CYS A 129 -24.34 -4.92 6.62
C CYS A 129 -23.54 -5.83 5.68
N TRP A 130 -22.74 -6.77 6.22
CA TRP A 130 -21.82 -7.59 5.42
C TRP A 130 -22.52 -8.56 4.47
N GLY A 131 -23.66 -9.13 4.85
CA GLY A 131 -24.43 -10.01 3.96
C GLY A 131 -25.03 -9.25 2.78
N GLY A 132 -25.50 -8.01 3.02
CA GLY A 132 -25.98 -7.13 1.95
C GLY A 132 -24.87 -6.76 0.97
N ILE A 133 -23.68 -6.43 1.48
CA ILE A 133 -22.53 -6.11 0.62
C ILE A 133 -22.07 -7.35 -0.18
N ALA A 134 -22.06 -8.53 0.43
CA ALA A 134 -21.74 -9.77 -0.27
C ALA A 134 -22.74 -10.07 -1.41
N ALA A 135 -24.03 -9.78 -1.20
CA ALA A 135 -25.05 -9.92 -2.24
C ALA A 135 -24.81 -8.94 -3.40
N GLU A 136 -24.54 -7.67 -3.09
CA GLU A 136 -24.23 -6.63 -4.10
C GLU A 136 -22.98 -6.98 -4.94
N VAL A 137 -21.94 -7.53 -4.30
CA VAL A 137 -20.75 -8.01 -5.02
C VAL A 137 -21.10 -9.21 -5.91
N GLY A 138 -21.88 -10.16 -5.39
CA GLY A 138 -22.33 -11.34 -6.13
C GLY A 138 -23.18 -11.01 -7.36
N GLU A 139 -24.03 -9.98 -7.30
CA GLU A 139 -24.82 -9.50 -8.46
C GLU A 139 -23.97 -8.96 -9.61
N ARG A 140 -22.69 -8.61 -9.35
CA ARG A 140 -21.74 -8.09 -10.34
C ARG A 140 -20.82 -9.16 -10.93
N CYS A 141 -20.83 -10.38 -10.37
CA CYS A 141 -19.98 -11.49 -10.80
C CYS A 141 -20.60 -12.25 -12.00
#